data_AF-A0A9E2IW11-F1
#
_entry.id   AF-A0A9E2IW11-F1
#
_cell.length_a   1.000
_cell.length_b   1.000
_cell.length_c   1.000
_cell.angle_alpha   90.00
_cell.angle_beta   90.00
_cell.angle_gamma   90.00
#
_symmetry.space_group_name_H-M   'P 1'
#
loop_
_entity.id
_entity.type
_entity.pdbx_description
1 polymer ?
#
loop_
_entity_poly.entity_id
_entity_poly.type
_entity_poly.pdbx_seq_one_letter_code
_entity_poly.pdbx_strand_id
1 'polypeptide(L)' 'MSIEKIEDLVAWQKARELTRHIYHLTQKEKFSRDFGLKDQIQRAAVSIMSNIAEGFERGSSFEFHLFIV' A
#
# COMPACT_ATOMS: atom_id res chain seq x y z
N MET A 1 2.02 18.96 -14.04
CA MET A 1 2.56 18.59 -12.71
C MET A 1 3.53 17.44 -12.98
N SER A 2 4.84 17.66 -12.84
CA SER A 2 5.82 16.57 -12.94
C SER A 2 5.70 15.71 -11.69
N ILE A 3 5.66 14.38 -11.86
CA ILE A 3 5.81 13.45 -10.75
C ILE A 3 7.31 13.21 -10.63
N GLU A 4 7.91 13.75 -9.58
CA GLU A 4 9.36 13.64 -9.35
C GLU A 4 9.67 12.71 -8.19
N LYS A 5 8.72 12.55 -7.27
CA LYS A 5 8.82 11.66 -6.12
C LYS A 5 7.60 10.75 -6.04
N ILE A 6 7.78 9.59 -5.39
CA ILE A 6 6.69 8.65 -5.16
C ILE A 6 5.58 9.27 -4.31
N GLU A 7 5.92 10.19 -3.42
CA GLU A 7 4.95 10.93 -2.60
C GLU A 7 4.01 11.80 -3.43
N ASP A 8 4.38 12.16 -4.67
CA ASP A 8 3.53 12.92 -5.58
C ASP A 8 2.44 12.03 -6.20
N LEU A 9 2.58 10.69 -6.15
CA LEU A 9 1.58 9.75 -6.65
C LEU A 9 0.38 9.67 -5.70
N VAL A 10 -0.78 10.13 -6.18
CA VAL A 10 -2.06 9.99 -5.47
C VAL A 10 -2.35 8.53 -5.10
N ALA A 11 -2.01 7.57 -5.98
CA ALA A 11 -2.15 6.15 -5.70
C ALA A 11 -1.33 5.72 -4.48
N TRP A 12 -0.08 6.18 -4.36
CA TRP A 12 0.77 5.89 -3.21
C TRP A 12 0.26 6.55 -1.92
N GLN A 13 -0.21 7.80 -2.01
CA GLN A 13 -0.82 8.50 -0.87
C GLN A 13 -2.05 7.75 -0.36
N LYS A 14 -2.94 7.28 -1.26
CA LYS A 14 -4.13 6.50 -0.91
C LYS A 14 -3.77 5.13 -0.33
N ALA A 15 -2.77 4.46 -0.87
CA ALA A 15 -2.26 3.21 -0.30
C ALA A 15 -1.70 3.42 1.12
N ARG A 16 -1.00 4.53 1.37
CA ARG A 16 -0.51 4.89 2.69
C ARG A 16 -1.63 5.16 3.70
N GLU A 17 -2.68 5.88 3.29
CA GLU A 17 -3.89 6.07 4.11
C GLU A 17 -4.57 4.74 4.44
N LEU A 18 -4.76 3.87 3.44
CA LEU A 18 -5.34 2.54 3.61
C LEU A 18 -4.53 1.70 4.61
N THR A 19 -3.21 1.66 4.46
CA THR A 19 -2.32 0.92 5.37
C THR A 19 -2.46 1.43 6.80
N ARG A 20 -2.48 2.75 7.02
CA ARG A 20 -2.72 3.32 8.36
C ARG A 20 -4.06 2.89 8.94
N HIS A 21 -5.13 2.87 8.15
CA HIS A 21 -6.44 2.39 8.60
C HIS A 21 -6.42 0.91 8.96
N ILE A 22 -5.74 0.07 8.18
CA ILE A 22 -5.62 -1.37 8.45
C ILE A 22 -4.86 -1.61 9.75
N TYR A 23 -3.73 -0.91 9.99
CA TYR A 23 -3.02 -0.98 11.26
C TYR A 23 -3.90 -0.54 12.44
N HIS A 24 -4.67 0.54 12.29
CA HIS A 24 -5.58 1.00 13.34
C HIS A 24 -6.70 -0.02 13.64
N LEU A 25 -7.32 -0.60 12.61
CA LEU A 25 -8.39 -1.59 12.77
C LEU A 25 -7.89 -2.88 13.40
N THR A 26 -6.71 -3.35 12.99
CA THR A 26 -6.11 -4.60 13.49
C THR A 26 -5.57 -4.50 14.91
N GLN A 27 -5.44 -3.30 15.48
CA GLN A 27 -5.11 -3.08 16.89
C GLN A 27 -6.33 -3.18 17.82
N LYS A 28 -7.56 -3.15 17.29
CA LYS A 28 -8.78 -3.27 18.11
C LYS A 28 -8.83 -4.64 18.80
N GLU A 29 -9.28 -4.68 20.06
CA GLU A 29 -9.17 -5.85 20.95
C GLU A 29 -9.61 -7.19 20.33
N LYS A 30 -10.72 -7.20 19.60
CA LYS A 30 -11.22 -8.44 18.96
C LYS A 30 -10.34 -8.89 17.80
N PHE A 31 -9.83 -7.95 17.01
CA PHE A 31 -9.03 -8.24 15.82
C PHE A 31 -7.56 -8.51 16.20
N SER A 32 -7.04 -7.85 17.22
CA SER A 32 -5.63 -7.98 17.61
C SER A 32 -5.24 -9.39 18.07
N ARG A 33 -6.24 -10.18 18.52
CA ARG A 33 -6.13 -11.58 18.93
C ARG A 33 -6.24 -12.59 17.78
N ASP A 34 -6.73 -12.17 16.62
CA ASP A 34 -6.71 -12.99 15.40
C ASP A 34 -5.36 -12.78 14.69
N PHE A 35 -4.33 -13.47 15.17
CA PHE A 35 -2.96 -13.29 14.69
C PHE A 35 -2.82 -13.62 13.20
N GLY A 36 -3.54 -14.63 12.70
CA GLY A 36 -3.48 -15.05 11.30
C GLY A 36 -4.07 -14.00 10.37
N LEU A 37 -5.31 -13.58 10.63
CA LEU A 37 -5.98 -12.59 9.79
C LEU A 37 -5.29 -11.21 9.88
N LYS A 38 -4.86 -10.82 11.09
CA LYS A 38 -4.11 -9.58 11.32
C LYS A 38 -2.84 -9.52 10.47
N ASP A 39 -2.03 -10.58 10.51
CA ASP A 39 -0.77 -10.64 9.77
C ASP A 39 -1.00 -10.62 8.25
N GLN A 40 -1.97 -11.41 7.76
CA GLN A 40 -2.31 -11.42 6.34
C GLN A 40 -2.77 -10.05 5.83
N ILE A 41 -3.68 -9.38 6.53
CA ILE A 41 -4.23 -8.10 6.07
C ILE A 41 -3.19 -6.96 6.18
N GLN A 42 -2.35 -6.96 7.21
CA GLN A 42 -1.27 -5.98 7.34
C GLN A 42 -0.23 -6.14 6.23
N ARG A 43 0.20 -7.38 5.94
CA ARG A 43 1.15 -7.62 4.84
C ARG A 43 0.56 -7.26 3.47
N ALA A 44 -0.71 -7.58 3.22
CA ALA A 44 -1.38 -7.19 1.99
C ALA A 44 -1.40 -5.66 1.81
N ALA A 45 -1.70 -4.91 2.88
CA ALA A 45 -1.70 -3.45 2.85
C ALA A 45 -0.32 -2.87 2.51
N VAL A 46 0.72 -3.36 3.17
CA VAL A 46 2.11 -2.93 2.92
C VAL A 46 2.54 -3.29 1.49
N SER A 47 2.16 -4.46 0.99
CA SER A 47 2.49 -4.91 -0.36
C SER A 47 1.98 -3.97 -1.44
N ILE A 48 0.79 -3.36 -1.27
CA ILE A 48 0.27 -2.36 -2.23
C ILE A 48 1.23 -1.18 -2.36
N MET A 49 1.69 -0.63 -1.23
CA MET A 49 2.64 0.49 -1.24
C MET A 49 3.99 0.09 -1.87
N SER A 50 4.49 -1.11 -1.57
CA SER A 50 5.74 -1.63 -2.12
C SER A 50 5.68 -1.83 -3.64
N ASN A 51 4.57 -2.37 -4.16
CA ASN A 51 4.39 -2.55 -5.60
C ASN A 51 4.31 -1.20 -6.34
N ILE A 52 3.64 -0.21 -5.74
CA ILE A 52 3.60 1.15 -6.32
C ILE A 52 5.01 1.77 -6.33
N ALA A 53 5.79 1.56 -5.28
CA ALA A 53 7.17 2.04 -5.20
C ALA A 53 8.08 1.39 -6.23
N GLU A 54 7.99 0.08 -6.35
CA GLU A 54 8.75 -0.67 -7.35
C GLU A 54 8.38 -0.23 -8.78
N GLY A 55 7.08 -0.06 -9.06
CA GLY A 55 6.62 0.45 -10.36
C GLY A 55 7.07 1.89 -10.64
N PHE A 56 7.17 2.73 -9.62
CA PHE A 56 7.69 4.10 -9.73
C PHE A 56 9.19 4.13 -10.05
N GLU A 57 10.00 3.31 -9.37
CA GLU A 57 11.45 3.23 -9.59
C GLU A 57 11.83 2.60 -10.94
N ARG A 58 10.99 1.72 -11.50
CA ARG A 58 11.21 1.08 -12.80
C ARG A 58 11.03 2.01 -14.02
N GLY A 59 10.63 3.27 -13.82
CA GLY A 59 10.95 4.38 -14.72
C GLY A 59 10.26 4.42 -16.09
N SER A 60 9.31 3.53 -16.42
CA SER A 60 8.60 3.60 -17.71
C SER A 60 7.14 4.03 -17.52
N SER A 61 6.77 5.12 -18.19
CA SER A 61 5.43 5.71 -18.25
C SER A 61 4.36 4.77 -18.81
N PHE A 62 4.76 3.56 -19.23
CA PHE A 62 3.92 2.57 -19.91
C PHE A 62 3.55 1.37 -19.02
N GLU A 63 4.27 1.11 -17.93
CA GLU A 63 3.96 -0.01 -17.01
C GLU A 63 3.10 0.38 -15.81
N PHE A 64 2.72 1.65 -15.67
CA PHE A 64 1.87 2.11 -14.56
C PHE A 64 0.45 1.50 -14.59
N HIS A 65 0.06 0.85 -15.69
CA HIS A 65 -1.21 0.13 -15.83
C HIS A 65 -1.14 -1.36 -15.45
N LEU A 66 0.03 -1.90 -15.09
CA LEU A 66 0.23 -3.35 -14.92
C LEU A 66 0.47 -3.79 -13.46
N PHE A 67 -0.03 -3.06 -12.47
CA PHE A 67 -0.03 -3.55 -11.08
C PHE A 67 -1.35 -3.25 -10.38
N ILE A 68 -2.42 -3.82 -10.94
CA ILE A 68 -3.62 -4.11 -10.15
C ILE A 68 -3.81 -5.63 -10.20
N VAL A 69 -3.76 -6.21 -8.99
CA VAL A 69 -3.92 -7.62 -8.56
C VAL A 69 -2.71 -8.53 -8.70
#